data_AF-A0A925ALH2-F1
#
_entry.id   AF-A0A925ALH2-F1
#
_cell.length_a   1.000
_cell.length_b   1.000
_cell.length_c   1.000
_cell.angle_alpha   90.00
_cell.angle_beta   90.00
_cell.angle_gamma   90.00
#
_symmetry.space_group_name_H-M   'P 1'
#
loop_
_entity.id
_entity.type
_entity.pdbx_description
1 polymer ?
#
loop_
_entity_poly.entity_id
_entity_poly.type
_entity_poly.pdbx_seq_one_letter_code
_entity_poly.pdbx_strand_id
1 'polypeptide(L)'
;MPLSTSGIPYLPDGEIGVAAQHATVQRPAWQILLLFLLAFAAMHWGWTLARGTTVERVVVEEATVRPAAALVRWVDPSIAVSARGTSIVAPGGGLDIIRGCEGIDIMLILAAAICAVPLTWRRRMIALAVGLPFVFALNQARIVTLFFAWRADRSLFETLHTLVLPVLLVIAVTAYVFALVELDRAAPRH
;
A
#
# COMPACT_ATOMS: atom_id res chain seq x y z
N MET A 1 -52.46 4.70 -11.28
CA MET A 1 -51.49 5.74 -10.88
C MET A 1 -51.96 7.06 -11.48
N PRO A 2 -52.09 8.15 -10.72
CA PRO A 2 -52.44 9.45 -11.30
C PRO A 2 -51.42 9.83 -12.37
N LEU A 3 -51.87 10.30 -13.53
CA LEU A 3 -51.01 10.82 -14.58
C LEU A 3 -51.10 12.35 -14.54
N SER A 4 -49.96 13.04 -14.67
CA SER A 4 -49.92 14.48 -14.89
C SER A 4 -50.56 14.85 -16.23
N THR A 5 -50.84 16.13 -16.44
CA THR A 5 -51.31 16.67 -17.73
C THR A 5 -50.35 16.37 -18.90
N SER A 6 -49.11 15.99 -18.62
CA SER A 6 -48.08 15.57 -19.57
C SER A 6 -47.99 14.03 -19.74
N GLY A 7 -48.88 13.25 -19.12
CA GLY A 7 -48.90 11.78 -19.23
C GLY A 7 -47.88 11.04 -18.36
N ILE A 8 -47.23 11.72 -17.41
CA ILE A 8 -46.23 11.12 -16.50
C ILE A 8 -46.92 10.67 -15.21
N PRO A 9 -46.72 9.42 -14.72
CA PRO A 9 -47.21 8.98 -13.43
C PRO A 9 -46.65 9.82 -12.27
N TYR A 10 -47.53 10.40 -11.45
CA TYR A 10 -47.17 11.21 -10.28
C TYR A 10 -47.96 10.78 -9.04
N LEU A 11 -47.29 10.72 -7.88
CA LEU A 11 -47.92 10.53 -6.58
C LEU A 11 -48.17 11.91 -5.94
N PRO A 12 -49.38 12.21 -5.43
CA PRO A 12 -49.75 13.52 -4.89
C PRO A 12 -48.80 14.08 -3.82
N ASP A 13 -48.10 13.18 -3.14
CA ASP A 13 -47.33 13.44 -1.93
C ASP A 13 -45.86 13.87 -2.22
N GLY A 14 -45.47 13.99 -3.50
CA GLY A 14 -44.19 14.62 -3.89
C GLY A 14 -42.93 13.77 -3.68
N GLU A 15 -43.02 12.54 -3.18
CA GLU A 15 -41.85 11.71 -2.82
C GLU A 15 -41.14 11.00 -3.99
N ILE A 16 -41.15 11.57 -5.20
CA ILE A 16 -40.40 11.00 -6.34
C ILE A 16 -38.93 11.49 -6.35
N GLY A 17 -38.56 12.42 -5.46
CA GLY A 17 -37.23 13.05 -5.44
C GLY A 17 -36.21 12.45 -4.48
N VAL A 18 -36.61 11.85 -3.36
CA VAL A 18 -35.66 11.47 -2.29
C VAL A 18 -35.09 10.07 -2.50
N ALA A 19 -35.87 9.13 -3.04
CA ALA A 19 -35.43 7.74 -3.20
C ALA A 19 -34.61 7.47 -4.48
N ALA A 20 -34.84 8.24 -5.55
CA ALA A 20 -34.21 7.98 -6.86
C ALA A 20 -32.82 8.63 -7.04
N GLN A 21 -32.42 9.56 -6.17
CA GLN A 21 -31.18 10.34 -6.33
C GLN A 21 -29.93 9.73 -5.70
N HIS A 22 -30.05 8.58 -5.04
CA HIS A 22 -28.92 7.88 -4.42
C HIS A 22 -28.53 6.57 -5.13
N ALA A 23 -28.78 6.46 -6.44
CA ALA A 23 -28.11 5.46 -7.26
C ALA A 23 -26.63 5.83 -7.42
N THR A 24 -25.84 5.73 -6.34
CA THR A 24 -24.40 5.66 -6.46
C THR A 24 -24.10 4.53 -7.43
N VAL A 25 -23.43 4.82 -8.56
CA VAL A 25 -22.96 3.78 -9.48
C VAL A 25 -21.91 2.97 -8.71
N GLN A 26 -22.37 1.98 -7.96
CA GLN A 26 -21.51 1.05 -7.27
C GLN A 26 -20.90 0.16 -8.34
N ARG A 27 -19.59 0.31 -8.58
CA ARG A 27 -18.88 -0.62 -9.45
C ARG A 27 -18.99 -2.01 -8.83
N PRO A 28 -19.48 -3.03 -9.56
CA PRO A 28 -19.54 -4.38 -9.03
C PRO A 28 -18.13 -4.85 -8.65
N ALA A 29 -18.02 -5.65 -7.60
CA ALA A 29 -16.74 -6.04 -7.00
C ALA A 29 -15.74 -6.64 -8.00
N TRP A 30 -16.23 -7.39 -9.00
CA TRP A 30 -15.40 -7.99 -10.04
C TRP A 30 -14.69 -6.94 -10.91
N GLN A 31 -15.31 -5.77 -11.16
CA GLN A 31 -14.67 -4.68 -11.90
C GLN A 31 -13.54 -4.05 -11.09
N ILE A 32 -13.75 -3.85 -9.79
CA ILE A 32 -12.71 -3.33 -8.89
C ILE A 32 -11.56 -4.33 -8.83
N LEU A 33 -11.86 -5.62 -8.68
CA LEU A 33 -10.85 -6.68 -8.68
C LEU A 33 -10.07 -6.72 -10.00
N LEU A 34 -10.76 -6.66 -11.15
CA LEU A 34 -10.12 -6.64 -12.45
C LEU A 34 -9.20 -5.42 -12.62
N LEU A 35 -9.68 -4.24 -12.25
CA LEU A 35 -8.87 -3.01 -12.32
C LEU A 35 -7.66 -3.08 -11.38
N PHE A 36 -7.84 -3.63 -10.18
CA PHE A 36 -6.74 -3.88 -9.25
C PHE A 36 -5.69 -4.80 -9.86
N LEU A 37 -6.11 -5.96 -10.39
CA LEU A 37 -5.20 -6.94 -10.98
C LEU A 37 -4.47 -6.37 -12.19
N LEU A 38 -5.16 -5.64 -13.06
CA LEU A 38 -4.55 -5.01 -14.23
C LEU A 38 -3.57 -3.90 -13.83
N ALA A 39 -3.94 -3.04 -12.88
CA ALA A 39 -3.07 -1.98 -12.39
C ALA A 39 -1.82 -2.57 -11.71
N PHE A 40 -2.01 -3.57 -10.84
CA PHE A 40 -0.91 -4.26 -10.18
C PHE A 40 0.01 -4.95 -11.20
N ALA A 41 -0.55 -5.70 -12.15
CA ALA A 41 0.23 -6.35 -13.19
C ALA A 41 1.02 -5.35 -14.03
N ALA A 42 0.41 -4.23 -14.42
CA ALA A 42 1.10 -3.19 -15.20
C ALA A 42 2.23 -2.51 -14.41
N MET A 43 1.98 -2.16 -13.15
CA MET A 43 2.99 -1.54 -12.28
C MET A 43 4.13 -2.51 -11.97
N HIS A 44 3.80 -3.76 -11.64
CA HIS A 44 4.77 -4.81 -11.38
C HIS A 44 5.59 -5.12 -12.64
N TRP A 45 4.97 -5.14 -13.82
CA TRP A 45 5.69 -5.27 -15.09
C TRP A 45 6.67 -4.10 -15.30
N GLY A 46 6.22 -2.86 -15.06
CA GLY A 46 7.09 -1.68 -15.09
C GLY A 46 8.28 -1.81 -14.13
N TRP A 47 8.04 -2.31 -12.91
CA TRP A 47 9.10 -2.60 -11.96
C TRP A 47 10.07 -3.67 -12.47
N THR A 48 9.56 -4.76 -13.07
CA THR A 48 10.42 -5.81 -13.66
C THR A 48 11.31 -5.29 -14.78
N LEU A 49 10.83 -4.34 -15.59
CA LEU A 49 11.63 -3.68 -16.63
C LEU A 49 12.67 -2.73 -16.04
N ALA A 50 12.41 -2.14 -14.87
CA ALA A 50 13.35 -1.29 -14.16
C ALA A 50 14.44 -2.09 -13.41
N ARG A 51 14.31 -3.42 -13.31
CA ARG A 51 15.34 -4.28 -12.70
C ARG A 51 16.66 -4.19 -13.49
N GLY A 52 17.77 -4.21 -12.78
CA GLY A 52 19.12 -4.05 -13.32
C GLY A 52 19.48 -2.63 -13.72
N THR A 53 18.55 -1.67 -13.62
CA THR A 53 18.80 -0.27 -13.98
C THR A 53 19.21 0.57 -12.77
N THR A 54 19.61 1.82 -13.01
CA THR A 54 19.88 2.81 -11.95
C THR A 54 18.64 3.07 -11.08
N VAL A 55 17.42 2.86 -11.59
CA VAL A 55 16.19 3.03 -10.82
C VAL A 55 16.12 2.03 -9.67
N GLU A 56 16.37 0.74 -9.94
CA GLU A 56 16.44 -0.27 -8.88
C GLU A 56 17.53 0.08 -7.88
N ARG A 57 18.70 0.52 -8.35
CA ARG A 57 19.79 0.93 -7.47
C ARG A 57 19.37 2.04 -6.52
N VAL A 58 18.76 3.11 -7.02
CA VAL A 58 18.31 4.24 -6.19
C VAL A 58 17.24 3.81 -5.20
N VAL A 59 16.25 3.05 -5.66
CA VAL A 59 15.15 2.58 -4.82
C VAL A 59 15.65 1.65 -3.71
N VAL A 60 16.46 0.64 -4.06
CA VAL A 60 16.92 -0.36 -3.09
C VAL A 60 18.05 0.18 -2.24
N GLU A 61 19.12 0.68 -2.83
CA GLU A 61 20.31 1.10 -2.08
C GLU A 61 20.07 2.41 -1.32
N GLU A 62 19.50 3.43 -1.99
CA GLU A 62 19.38 4.76 -1.39
C GLU A 62 18.11 4.94 -0.57
N ALA A 63 16.95 4.48 -1.08
CA ALA A 63 15.70 4.65 -0.35
C ALA A 63 15.51 3.57 0.72
N THR A 64 15.94 2.33 0.51
CA THR A 64 15.68 1.24 1.48
C THR A 64 16.87 0.95 2.40
N VAL A 65 18.03 0.58 1.85
CA VAL A 65 19.18 0.08 2.63
C VAL A 65 19.80 1.16 3.50
N ARG A 66 20.07 2.36 2.94
CA ARG A 66 20.71 3.46 3.69
C ARG A 66 19.87 3.92 4.89
N PRO A 67 18.56 4.21 4.76
CA PRO A 67 17.75 4.61 5.90
C PRO A 67 17.59 3.48 6.91
N ALA A 68 17.48 2.22 6.46
CA ALA A 68 17.42 1.08 7.38
C ALA A 68 18.71 0.95 8.20
N ALA A 69 19.88 1.05 7.57
CA ALA A 69 21.16 1.06 8.26
C ALA A 69 21.28 2.24 9.24
N ALA A 70 20.76 3.42 8.88
CA ALA A 70 20.72 4.57 9.77
C ALA A 70 19.80 4.34 10.98
N LEU A 71 18.64 3.74 10.77
CA LEU A 71 17.71 3.38 11.85
C LEU A 71 18.33 2.34 12.78
N VAL A 72 19.02 1.32 12.27
CA VAL A 72 19.71 0.36 13.13
C VAL A 72 20.78 1.04 13.98
N ARG A 73 21.60 1.93 13.40
CA ARG A 73 22.59 2.72 14.18
C ARG A 73 21.93 3.61 15.22
N TRP A 74 20.74 4.13 14.94
CA TRP A 74 19.99 4.94 15.89
C TRP A 74 19.43 4.11 17.05
N VAL A 75 18.95 2.89 16.77
CA VAL A 75 18.44 1.95 17.77
C VAL A 75 19.56 1.39 18.66
N ASP A 76 20.68 0.96 18.05
CA ASP A 76 21.86 0.47 18.77
C ASP A 76 23.14 1.08 18.18
N PRO A 77 23.62 2.20 18.77
CA PRO A 77 24.84 2.87 18.34
C PRO A 77 26.11 2.04 18.53
N SER A 78 26.08 0.98 19.34
CA SER A 78 27.26 0.13 19.59
C SER A 78 27.57 -0.80 18.42
N ILE A 79 26.60 -1.04 17.53
CA ILE A 79 26.77 -1.90 16.36
C ILE A 79 27.33 -1.06 15.21
N ALA A 80 28.52 -1.42 14.73
CA ALA A 80 29.12 -0.81 13.55
C ALA A 80 28.39 -1.23 12.25
N VAL A 81 27.26 -0.57 11.96
CA VAL A 81 26.42 -0.88 10.79
C VAL A 81 26.75 0.01 9.60
N SER A 82 26.95 -0.62 8.44
CA SER A 82 27.20 0.03 7.15
C SER A 82 26.28 -0.51 6.06
N ALA A 83 25.83 0.37 5.16
CA ALA A 83 25.09 -0.01 3.95
C ALA A 83 26.12 -0.31 2.84
N ARG A 84 26.06 -1.51 2.23
CA ARG A 84 26.92 -1.89 1.10
C ARG A 84 26.07 -2.53 0.00
N GLY A 85 25.84 -1.79 -1.08
CA GLY A 85 24.94 -2.22 -2.15
C GLY A 85 23.54 -2.49 -1.59
N THR A 86 23.03 -3.70 -1.82
CA THR A 86 21.72 -4.17 -1.34
C THR A 86 21.75 -4.72 0.09
N SER A 87 22.90 -4.69 0.79
CA SER A 87 23.04 -5.36 2.08
C SER A 87 23.34 -4.37 3.21
N ILE A 88 22.79 -4.67 4.39
CA ILE A 88 23.18 -4.05 5.67
C ILE A 88 24.25 -4.95 6.29
N VAL A 89 25.45 -4.42 6.49
CA VAL A 89 26.58 -5.18 7.04
C VAL A 89 26.96 -4.68 8.43
N ALA A 90 27.14 -5.63 9.35
CA ALA A 90 27.58 -5.39 10.72
C ALA A 90 28.50 -6.52 11.21
N PRO A 91 29.34 -6.27 12.24
CA PRO A 91 30.05 -7.32 12.95
C PRO A 91 29.09 -8.38 13.51
N GLY A 92 29.40 -9.66 13.31
CA GLY A 92 28.53 -10.77 13.73
C GLY A 92 27.44 -11.15 12.72
N GLY A 93 27.43 -10.56 11.53
CA GLY A 93 26.51 -10.92 10.44
C GLY A 93 25.71 -9.72 9.94
N GLY A 94 25.38 -9.75 8.64
CA GLY A 94 24.58 -8.73 7.96
C GLY A 94 23.24 -9.29 7.49
N LEU A 95 22.36 -8.38 7.07
CA LEU A 95 21.09 -8.68 6.42
C LEU A 95 21.17 -8.27 4.96
N ASP A 96 20.99 -9.21 4.05
CA ASP A 96 20.94 -8.91 2.63
C ASP A 96 19.49 -8.61 2.21
N ILE A 97 19.25 -7.43 1.65
CA ILE A 97 17.94 -6.97 1.20
C ILE A 97 17.86 -7.32 -0.29
N ILE A 98 17.90 -8.62 -0.57
CA ILE A 98 17.69 -9.16 -1.92
C ILE A 98 16.21 -9.47 -2.06
N ARG A 99 15.64 -9.16 -3.23
CA ARG A 99 14.39 -9.71 -3.80
C ARG A 99 13.31 -10.06 -2.76
N GLY A 100 12.41 -9.11 -2.49
CA GLY A 100 11.22 -9.30 -1.63
C GLY A 100 11.30 -8.67 -0.23
N CYS A 101 12.49 -8.25 0.21
CA CYS A 101 12.66 -7.42 1.42
C CYS A 101 12.55 -5.91 1.13
N GLU A 102 12.51 -5.54 -0.14
CA GLU A 102 12.58 -4.16 -0.65
C GLU A 102 11.32 -3.35 -0.30
N GLY A 103 10.20 -4.02 -0.01
CA GLY A 103 8.91 -3.40 0.30
C GLY A 103 8.13 -2.88 -0.91
N ILE A 104 8.73 -2.93 -2.10
CA ILE A 104 8.13 -2.41 -3.33
C ILE A 104 6.84 -3.13 -3.69
N ASP A 105 6.80 -4.45 -3.58
CA ASP A 105 5.60 -5.22 -3.92
C ASP A 105 4.38 -4.75 -3.12
N ILE A 106 4.56 -4.44 -1.83
CA ILE A 106 3.48 -3.94 -0.96
C ILE A 106 3.07 -2.51 -1.35
N MET A 107 4.01 -1.65 -1.72
CA MET A 107 3.70 -0.30 -2.23
C MET A 107 2.94 -0.35 -3.56
N LEU A 108 3.30 -1.29 -4.44
CA LEU A 108 2.58 -1.53 -5.70
C LEU A 108 1.17 -2.06 -5.45
N ILE A 109 1.00 -2.97 -4.48
CA ILE A 109 -0.32 -3.45 -4.05
C ILE A 109 -1.18 -2.28 -3.55
N LEU A 110 -0.62 -1.42 -2.68
CA LEU A 110 -1.32 -0.23 -2.19
C LEU A 110 -1.72 0.70 -3.36
N ALA A 111 -0.77 1.01 -4.25
CA ALA A 111 -1.02 1.92 -5.38
C ALA A 111 -2.10 1.36 -6.31
N ALA A 112 -2.03 0.07 -6.65
CA ALA A 112 -3.03 -0.61 -7.45
C ALA A 112 -4.41 -0.62 -6.78
N ALA A 113 -4.47 -0.87 -5.46
CA ALA A 113 -5.72 -0.84 -4.70
C ALA A 113 -6.38 0.55 -4.74
N ILE A 114 -5.58 1.61 -4.52
CA ILE A 114 -6.04 3.00 -4.58
C ILE A 114 -6.48 3.40 -6.01
N CYS A 115 -5.83 2.87 -7.05
CA CYS A 115 -6.25 3.07 -8.44
C CYS A 115 -7.58 2.38 -8.77
N ALA A 116 -7.83 1.20 -8.20
CA ALA A 116 -9.02 0.40 -8.47
C ALA A 116 -10.30 0.97 -7.82
N VAL A 117 -10.17 1.58 -6.65
CA VAL A 117 -11.32 2.15 -5.93
C VAL A 117 -11.86 3.43 -6.60
N PRO A 118 -13.18 3.66 -6.58
CA PRO A 118 -13.83 4.77 -7.26
C PRO A 118 -13.68 6.10 -6.49
N LEU A 119 -12.44 6.59 -6.37
CA LEU A 119 -12.12 7.88 -5.72
C LEU A 119 -12.00 9.01 -6.74
N THR A 120 -12.28 10.24 -6.30
CA THR A 120 -11.91 11.45 -7.07
C THR A 120 -10.40 11.55 -7.20
N TRP A 121 -9.91 12.17 -8.29
CA TRP A 121 -8.46 12.28 -8.54
C TRP A 121 -7.71 12.95 -7.39
N ARG A 122 -8.29 14.01 -6.79
CA ARG A 122 -7.71 14.69 -5.62
C ARG A 122 -7.56 13.75 -4.43
N ARG A 123 -8.61 12.98 -4.08
CA ARG A 123 -8.56 12.01 -2.97
C ARG A 123 -7.58 10.88 -3.26
N ARG A 124 -7.51 10.42 -4.51
CA ARG A 124 -6.53 9.41 -4.95
C ARG A 124 -5.09 9.89 -4.74
N MET A 125 -4.77 11.11 -5.16
CA MET A 125 -3.43 11.66 -5.01
C MET A 125 -3.06 11.85 -3.53
N ILE A 126 -3.99 12.31 -2.69
CA ILE A 126 -3.76 12.41 -1.24
C ILE A 126 -3.55 11.03 -0.62
N ALA A 127 -4.36 10.05 -1.00
CA ALA A 127 -4.23 8.67 -0.52
C ALA A 127 -2.87 8.05 -0.89
N LEU A 128 -2.40 8.27 -2.13
CA LEU A 128 -1.06 7.83 -2.52
C LEU A 128 0.03 8.57 -1.75
N ALA A 129 -0.10 9.90 -1.63
CA ALA A 129 0.89 10.74 -0.95
C ALA A 129 1.03 10.42 0.55
N VAL A 130 -0.02 9.94 1.21
CA VAL A 130 0.01 9.52 2.62
C VAL A 130 0.35 8.03 2.75
N GLY A 131 -0.27 7.19 1.93
CA GLY A 131 -0.16 5.74 2.04
C GLY A 131 1.23 5.22 1.65
N LEU A 132 1.87 5.79 0.62
CA LEU A 132 3.21 5.35 0.20
C LEU A 132 4.27 5.58 1.30
N PRO A 133 4.38 6.79 1.91
CA PRO A 133 5.27 6.98 3.06
C PRO A 133 4.92 6.10 4.27
N PHE A 134 3.64 5.86 4.52
CA PHE A 134 3.20 4.99 5.61
C PHE A 134 3.69 3.55 5.42
N VAL A 135 3.48 2.96 4.25
CA VAL A 135 3.96 1.61 3.93
C VAL A 135 5.48 1.55 3.92
N PHE A 136 6.14 2.58 3.40
CA PHE A 136 7.60 2.70 3.44
C PHE A 136 8.12 2.66 4.88
N ALA A 137 7.54 3.45 5.79
CA ALA A 137 7.94 3.46 7.20
C ALA A 137 7.76 2.08 7.87
N LEU A 138 6.63 1.41 7.62
CA LEU A 138 6.39 0.04 8.11
C LEU A 138 7.40 -0.96 7.54
N ASN A 139 7.77 -0.83 6.27
CA ASN A 139 8.78 -1.67 5.67
C ASN A 139 10.17 -1.42 6.28
N GLN A 140 10.53 -0.17 6.58
CA GLN A 140 11.78 0.13 7.30
C GLN A 140 11.78 -0.49 8.69
N ALA A 141 10.67 -0.40 9.42
CA ALA A 141 10.51 -1.07 10.72
C ALA A 141 10.69 -2.58 10.59
N ARG A 142 10.08 -3.21 9.57
CA ARG A 142 10.27 -4.64 9.25
C ARG A 142 11.74 -4.99 9.05
N ILE A 143 12.48 -4.21 8.25
CA ILE A 143 13.91 -4.48 7.98
C ILE A 143 14.73 -4.41 9.28
N VAL A 144 14.49 -3.39 10.11
CA VAL A 144 15.17 -3.23 11.40
C VAL A 144 14.84 -4.41 12.33
N THR A 145 13.57 -4.80 12.44
CA THR A 145 13.15 -5.97 13.22
C THR A 145 13.82 -7.25 12.73
N LEU A 146 13.89 -7.46 11.41
CA LEU A 146 14.55 -8.63 10.82
C LEU A 146 16.06 -8.64 11.09
N PHE A 147 16.70 -7.47 11.06
CA PHE A 147 18.12 -7.36 11.39
C PHE A 147 18.41 -7.83 12.82
N PHE A 148 17.62 -7.39 13.80
CA PHE A 148 17.79 -7.82 15.19
C PHE A 148 17.37 -9.27 15.41
N ALA A 149 16.28 -9.72 14.77
CA ALA A 149 15.83 -11.11 14.85
C ALA A 149 16.91 -12.09 14.34
N TRP A 150 17.55 -11.77 13.21
CA TRP A 150 18.66 -12.57 12.67
C TRP A 150 19.82 -12.72 13.66
N ARG A 151 20.14 -11.66 14.43
CA ARG A 151 21.21 -11.68 15.44
C ARG A 151 20.83 -12.44 16.71
N ALA A 152 19.54 -12.51 17.02
CA ALA A 152 19.04 -13.18 18.21
C ALA A 152 18.83 -14.68 17.98
N ASP A 153 18.05 -15.06 16.95
CA ASP A 153 17.68 -16.44 16.68
C ASP A 153 17.24 -16.61 15.21
N ARG A 154 17.84 -17.58 14.49
CA ARG A 154 17.50 -17.87 13.10
C ARG A 154 16.06 -18.38 12.92
N SER A 155 15.53 -19.20 13.83
CA SER A 155 14.15 -19.69 13.77
C SER A 155 13.13 -18.55 13.90
N LEU A 156 13.42 -17.57 14.77
CA LEU A 156 12.62 -16.36 14.92
C LEU A 156 12.67 -15.52 13.64
N PHE A 157 13.86 -15.35 13.06
CA PHE A 157 14.03 -14.66 11.79
C PHE A 157 13.16 -15.27 10.69
N GLU A 158 13.20 -16.59 10.49
CA GLU A 158 12.42 -17.26 9.43
C GLU A 158 10.92 -17.04 9.61
N THR A 159 10.42 -17.17 10.84
CA THR A 159 9.00 -16.96 11.16
C THR A 159 8.57 -15.52 10.90
N LEU A 160 9.39 -14.56 11.31
CA LEU A 160 9.12 -13.14 11.11
C LEU A 160 9.21 -12.73 9.64
N HIS A 161 10.19 -13.27 8.92
CA HIS A 161 10.49 -12.91 7.53
C HIS A 161 9.45 -13.45 6.55
N THR A 162 9.02 -14.70 6.73
CA THR A 162 8.17 -15.42 5.77
C THR A 162 6.68 -15.27 6.04
N LEU A 163 6.29 -15.14 7.31
CA LEU A 163 4.88 -15.16 7.72
C LEU A 163 4.45 -13.87 8.42
N VAL A 164 5.01 -13.57 9.59
CA VAL A 164 4.43 -12.58 10.49
C VAL A 164 4.49 -11.17 9.91
N LEU A 165 5.69 -10.67 9.58
CA LEU A 165 5.84 -9.28 9.14
C LEU A 165 5.18 -9.02 7.76
N PRO A 166 5.28 -9.92 6.75
CA PRO A 166 4.53 -9.76 5.50
C PRO A 166 3.02 -9.71 5.70
N VAL A 167 2.45 -10.61 6.51
CA VAL A 167 1.00 -10.63 6.77
C VAL A 167 0.55 -9.35 7.47
N LEU A 168 1.31 -8.86 8.46
CA LEU A 168 1.01 -7.60 9.14
C LEU A 168 1.03 -6.40 8.18
N LEU A 169 1.97 -6.35 7.23
CA LEU A 169 2.02 -5.32 6.20
C LEU A 169 0.79 -5.35 5.27
N VAL A 170 0.37 -6.54 4.83
CA VAL A 170 -0.84 -6.69 4.00
C VAL A 170 -2.10 -6.29 4.77
N ILE A 171 -2.21 -6.67 6.06
CA ILE A 171 -3.31 -6.24 6.92
C ILE A 171 -3.31 -4.71 7.07
N ALA A 172 -2.14 -4.09 7.30
CA ALA A 172 -2.03 -2.64 7.42
C ALA A 172 -2.46 -1.91 6.14
N VAL A 173 -2.04 -2.39 4.96
CA VAL A 173 -2.49 -1.85 3.66
C VAL A 173 -3.99 -2.02 3.47
N THR A 174 -4.53 -3.20 3.80
CA THR A 174 -5.95 -3.48 3.68
C THR A 174 -6.77 -2.57 4.60
N ALA A 175 -6.34 -2.41 5.85
CA ALA A 175 -6.97 -1.52 6.82
C ALA A 175 -6.91 -0.07 6.37
N TYR A 176 -5.77 0.37 5.81
CA TYR A 176 -5.61 1.71 5.26
C TYR A 176 -6.59 1.99 4.11
N VAL A 177 -6.67 1.08 3.12
CA VAL A 177 -7.58 1.22 1.98
C VAL A 177 -9.04 1.15 2.42
N PHE A 178 -9.36 0.27 3.37
CA PHE A 178 -10.69 0.19 3.95
C PHE A 178 -11.09 1.51 4.63
N ALA A 179 -10.24 2.03 5.51
CA ALA A 179 -10.48 3.31 6.18
C ALA A 179 -10.64 4.46 5.18
N LEU A 180 -9.81 4.50 4.14
CA LEU A 180 -9.92 5.49 3.06
C LEU A 180 -11.28 5.44 2.37
N VAL A 181 -11.77 4.25 2.06
CA VAL A 181 -13.07 4.07 1.40
C VAL A 181 -14.22 4.45 2.34
N GLU A 182 -14.16 4.10 3.62
CA GLU A 182 -15.20 4.52 4.57
C GLU A 182 -15.23 6.04 4.78
N LEU A 183 -14.06 6.67 4.89
CA LEU A 183 -13.95 8.13 4.97
C LEU A 183 -14.49 8.81 3.71
N ASP A 184 -14.28 8.21 2.54
CA ASP A 184 -14.81 8.73 1.27
C ASP A 184 -16.35 8.69 1.24
N ARG A 185 -16.94 7.59 1.72
CA ARG A 185 -18.40 7.40 1.81
C ARG A 185 -19.05 8.35 2.81
N ALA A 186 -18.39 8.63 3.93
CA ALA A 186 -18.91 9.51 4.98
C ALA A 186 -18.83 11.00 4.61
N ALA A 187 -17.95 11.37 3.68
CA ALA A 187 -17.75 12.78 3.32
C ALA A 187 -18.88 13.31 2.41
N PRO A 188 -19.46 14.49 2.73
CA PRO A 188 -20.49 15.10 1.90
C PRO A 188 -19.93 15.41 0.49
N ARG A 189 -20.69 15.02 -0.53
CA ARG A 189 -20.39 15.36 -1.92
C ARG A 189 -20.90 16.78 -2.16
N HIS A 190 -20.00 17.76 -2.04
CA HIS A 190 -20.25 19.16 -2.41
C HIS A 190 -20.18 19.33 -3.93
#